data_AF-A0A1X7RXI8-F1
#
_entry.id   AF-A0A1X7RXI8-F1
#
_cell.length_a   1.000
_cell.length_b   1.000
_cell.length_c   1.000
_cell.angle_alpha   90.00
_cell.angle_beta   90.00
_cell.angle_gamma   90.00
#
_symmetry.space_group_name_H-M   'P 1'
#
loop_
_entity.id
_entity.type
_entity.pdbx_description
1 polymer ?
#
loop_
_entity_poly.entity_id
_entity_poly.type
_entity_poly.pdbx_seq_one_letter_code
_entity_poly.pdbx_strand_id
1 'polypeptide(L)'
;MDRLHPEEEAEVDRQVNIRKVEAERRKQYRDIFQLTFRPLLAKKMPGTSSDSCLIELRNKYTNALKMDLDKREVFDNFKYISYAAFKSLGKLPKPNSTEDMEYLREHAKPGAAHEPENAARSPYVVFFSYEWRGKTSVPYGERDDSKGSQYKGMIDAIQLLLVSPPELTDTTNLSEDRIFMWLDVASIDQINQEPGAQDRGVSALPLVIALCNTMISLVDDTYFARAWCAVEVLVMQSLLSYGHHRHLEHQRLAGTVQGRLVPSDRLAEVRDVAVNDMKYLLTKPEDRASIRFLARQSELLARDVLRKVT
;
A
#
# COMPACT_ATOMS: atom_id res chain seq x y z
N MET A 1 36.60 40.58 -5.30
CA MET A 1 36.57 39.16 -4.90
C MET A 1 35.21 38.90 -4.29
N ASP A 2 34.18 39.01 -5.11
CA ASP A 2 33.64 37.92 -5.96
C ASP A 2 32.59 37.14 -5.19
N ARG A 3 31.40 37.75 -5.09
CA ARG A 3 30.14 37.01 -5.00
C ARG A 3 29.75 36.60 -6.42
N LEU A 4 30.59 35.75 -7.02
CA LEU A 4 30.29 34.95 -8.21
C LEU A 4 30.11 33.55 -7.60
N HIS A 5 28.93 33.02 -7.27
CA HIS A 5 27.83 32.70 -8.15
C HIS A 5 26.59 32.40 -7.28
N PRO A 6 25.62 33.33 -7.15
CA PRO A 6 24.43 33.12 -6.30
C PRO A 6 23.58 31.92 -6.74
N GLU A 7 23.68 31.51 -8.00
CA GLU A 7 23.02 30.32 -8.53
C GLU A 7 23.66 29.01 -8.04
N GLU A 8 24.98 28.98 -7.82
CA GLU A 8 25.69 27.82 -7.28
C GLU A 8 25.41 27.65 -5.78
N GLU A 9 25.37 28.75 -5.03
CA GLU A 9 25.00 28.75 -3.61
C GLU A 9 23.55 28.28 -3.41
N ALA A 10 22.62 28.80 -4.23
CA ALA A 10 21.23 28.35 -4.23
C ALA A 10 21.07 26.87 -4.62
N GLU A 11 21.91 26.36 -5.54
CA GLU A 11 21.89 24.94 -5.89
C GLU A 11 22.44 24.06 -4.77
N VAL A 12 23.53 24.48 -4.11
CA VAL A 12 24.07 23.78 -2.93
C VAL A 12 23.03 23.72 -1.82
N ASP A 13 22.34 24.82 -1.53
CA ASP A 13 21.29 24.87 -0.51
C ASP A 13 20.10 23.96 -0.86
N ARG A 14 19.69 23.91 -2.15
CA ARG A 14 18.67 22.97 -2.63
C ARG A 14 19.09 21.52 -2.39
N GLN A 15 20.33 21.16 -2.75
CA GLN A 15 20.85 19.80 -2.55
C GLN A 15 20.95 19.42 -1.08
N VAL A 16 21.36 20.36 -0.21
CA VAL A 16 21.39 20.16 1.24
C VAL A 16 19.98 19.93 1.78
N ASN A 17 19.00 20.71 1.33
CA ASN A 17 17.61 20.57 1.78
C ASN A 17 17.01 19.21 1.37
N ILE A 18 17.23 18.78 0.11
CA ILE A 18 16.80 17.46 -0.37
C ILE A 18 17.38 16.35 0.50
N ARG A 19 18.68 16.41 0.80
CA ARG A 19 19.34 15.39 1.65
C ARG A 19 18.82 15.40 3.08
N LYS A 20 18.50 16.57 3.64
CA LYS A 20 17.88 16.69 4.97
C LYS A 20 16.49 16.05 5.00
N VAL A 21 15.64 16.36 4.03
CA VAL A 21 14.29 15.78 3.90
C VAL A 21 14.37 14.26 3.76
N GLU A 22 15.26 13.75 2.90
CA GLU A 22 15.45 12.31 2.75
C GLU A 22 15.98 11.66 4.04
N ALA A 23 16.92 12.29 4.74
CA ALA A 23 17.47 11.77 5.99
C ALA A 23 16.39 11.70 7.08
N GLU A 24 15.53 12.72 7.18
CA GLU A 24 14.41 12.71 8.12
C GLU A 24 13.41 11.61 7.76
N ARG A 25 13.06 11.47 6.47
CA ARG A 25 12.21 10.36 6.00
C ARG A 25 12.80 9.00 6.37
N ARG A 26 14.11 8.77 6.23
CA ARG A 26 14.78 7.52 6.64
C ARG A 26 14.69 7.29 8.14
N LYS A 27 14.91 8.33 8.94
CA LYS A 27 14.84 8.28 10.40
C LYS A 27 13.44 7.85 10.83
N GLN A 28 12.40 8.47 10.27
CA GLN A 28 11.01 8.14 10.60
C GLN A 28 10.63 6.73 10.14
N TYR A 29 11.08 6.29 8.95
CA TYR A 29 10.92 4.91 8.51
C TYR A 29 11.60 3.91 9.44
N ARG A 30 12.84 4.18 9.84
CA ARG A 30 13.57 3.31 10.77
C ARG A 30 12.81 3.17 12.09
N ASP A 31 12.28 4.26 12.62
CA ASP A 31 11.54 4.24 13.88
C ASP A 31 10.26 3.38 13.80
N ILE A 32 9.46 3.57 12.75
CA ILE A 32 8.22 2.79 12.60
C ILE A 32 8.51 1.36 12.13
N PHE A 33 9.21 1.15 11.02
CA PHE A 33 9.43 -0.20 10.48
C PHE A 33 10.36 -1.05 11.33
N GLN A 34 11.52 -0.52 11.71
CA GLN A 34 12.55 -1.34 12.34
C GLN A 34 12.39 -1.42 13.86
N LEU A 35 12.07 -0.30 14.51
CA LEU A 35 11.97 -0.27 15.97
C LEU A 35 10.57 -0.65 16.47
N THR A 36 9.52 -0.41 15.67
CA THR A 36 8.14 -0.69 16.08
C THR A 36 7.56 -1.94 15.40
N PHE A 37 7.50 -2.01 14.07
CA PHE A 37 6.80 -3.09 13.37
C PHE A 37 7.56 -4.41 13.39
N ARG A 38 8.86 -4.40 13.05
CA ARG A 38 9.67 -5.63 12.97
C ARG A 38 9.63 -6.46 14.25
N PRO A 39 9.75 -5.88 15.48
CA PRO A 39 9.61 -6.66 16.71
C PRO A 39 8.23 -7.29 16.86
N LEU A 40 7.15 -6.58 16.50
CA LEU A 40 5.78 -7.11 16.57
C LEU A 40 5.54 -8.23 15.57
N LEU A 41 5.98 -8.04 14.33
CA LEU A 41 5.91 -9.05 13.26
C LEU A 41 6.72 -10.31 13.64
N ALA A 42 7.86 -10.15 14.29
CA ALA A 42 8.73 -11.25 14.69
C ALA A 42 8.21 -12.08 15.88
N LYS A 43 7.27 -11.57 16.68
CA LYS A 43 6.68 -12.30 17.82
C LYS A 43 5.92 -13.52 17.28
N LYS A 44 6.51 -14.71 17.43
CA LYS A 44 5.77 -15.97 17.33
C LYS A 44 5.08 -16.21 18.66
N MET A 45 3.85 -15.73 18.80
CA MET A 45 3.03 -16.01 19.96
C MET A 45 2.23 -17.29 19.64
N PRO A 46 2.56 -18.45 20.25
CA PRO A 46 1.77 -19.67 20.05
C PRO A 46 0.32 -19.42 20.48
N GLY A 47 -0.63 -19.60 19.56
CA GLY A 47 -2.06 -19.45 19.84
C GLY A 47 -2.67 -18.06 19.58
N THR A 48 -1.90 -17.05 19.18
CA THR A 48 -2.48 -15.76 18.72
C THR A 48 -2.73 -15.79 17.21
N SER A 49 -3.91 -15.35 16.79
CA SER A 49 -4.24 -15.19 15.37
C SER A 49 -3.46 -14.03 14.73
N SER A 50 -3.22 -14.13 13.42
CA SER A 50 -2.65 -13.07 12.58
C SER A 50 -3.38 -11.73 12.75
N ASP A 51 -4.70 -11.78 13.00
CA ASP A 51 -5.54 -10.61 13.30
C ASP A 51 -5.03 -9.80 14.50
N SER A 52 -4.60 -10.46 15.58
CA SER A 52 -4.11 -9.76 16.78
C SER A 52 -2.83 -8.97 16.50
N CYS A 53 -1.92 -9.51 15.68
CA CYS A 53 -0.68 -8.83 15.32
C CYS A 53 -0.98 -7.56 14.51
N LEU A 54 -1.86 -7.68 13.51
CA LEU A 54 -2.21 -6.56 12.62
C LEU A 54 -2.97 -5.45 13.35
N ILE A 55 -3.82 -5.79 14.32
CA ILE A 55 -4.47 -4.80 15.20
C ILE A 55 -3.42 -4.04 16.02
N GLU A 56 -2.46 -4.75 16.61
CA GLU A 56 -1.39 -4.10 17.37
C GLU A 56 -0.57 -3.16 16.48
N LEU A 57 -0.23 -3.57 15.26
CA LEU A 57 0.48 -2.74 14.28
C LEU A 57 -0.30 -1.47 13.94
N ARG A 58 -1.61 -1.58 13.67
CA ARG A 58 -2.50 -0.44 13.36
C ARG A 58 -2.57 0.55 14.53
N ASN A 59 -2.70 0.03 15.75
CA ASN A 59 -2.73 0.85 16.95
C ASN A 59 -1.40 1.55 17.20
N LYS A 60 -0.27 0.86 17.02
CA LYS A 60 1.06 1.46 17.15
C LYS A 60 1.30 2.54 16.09
N TYR A 61 0.91 2.29 14.85
CA TYR A 61 1.03 3.28 13.78
C TYR A 61 0.21 4.54 14.07
N THR A 62 -1.07 4.35 14.42
CA THR A 62 -1.96 5.47 14.76
C THR A 62 -1.42 6.27 15.94
N ASN A 63 -0.95 5.59 16.99
CA ASN A 63 -0.38 6.26 18.15
C ASN A 63 0.93 6.98 17.83
N ALA A 64 1.79 6.41 16.98
CA ALA A 64 3.03 7.06 16.55
C ALA A 64 2.74 8.37 15.82
N LEU A 65 1.78 8.37 14.88
CA LEU A 65 1.34 9.60 14.24
C LEU A 65 0.69 10.55 15.25
N LYS A 66 -0.18 10.06 16.15
CA LYS A 66 -0.83 10.90 17.16
C LYS A 66 0.16 11.56 18.14
N MET A 67 1.29 10.94 18.45
CA MET A 67 2.22 11.49 19.44
C MET A 67 3.36 12.32 18.86
N ASP A 68 3.64 12.19 17.56
CA ASP A 68 4.81 12.79 16.92
C ASP A 68 4.39 13.61 15.69
N LEU A 69 4.52 14.94 15.77
CA LEU A 69 4.15 15.83 14.68
C LEU A 69 5.04 15.65 13.45
N ASP A 70 6.34 15.41 13.63
CA ASP A 70 7.29 15.19 12.53
C ASP A 70 6.87 13.96 11.71
N LYS A 71 6.37 12.92 12.38
CA LYS A 71 5.81 11.74 11.68
C LYS A 71 4.55 12.06 10.88
N ARG A 72 3.67 12.95 11.37
CA ARG A 72 2.46 13.38 10.64
C ARG A 72 2.79 14.24 9.44
N GLU A 73 3.91 14.97 9.47
CA GLU A 73 4.38 15.73 8.31
C GLU A 73 4.89 14.82 7.20
N VAL A 74 5.38 13.62 7.54
CA VAL A 74 5.95 12.65 6.58
C VAL A 74 4.96 11.58 6.13
N PHE A 75 4.00 11.18 6.99
CA PHE A 75 3.10 10.06 6.72
C PHE A 75 1.64 10.41 6.93
N ASP A 76 0.76 9.96 6.04
CA ASP A 76 -0.69 10.08 6.24
C ASP A 76 -1.23 8.99 7.18
N ASN A 77 -2.38 9.26 7.79
CA ASN A 77 -3.07 8.32 8.65
C ASN A 77 -3.57 7.10 7.87
N PHE A 78 -3.55 5.94 8.52
CA PHE A 78 -4.19 4.75 7.98
C PHE A 78 -5.71 4.92 8.04
N LYS A 79 -6.37 4.76 6.89
CA LYS A 79 -7.83 4.83 6.73
C LYS A 79 -8.27 3.73 5.79
N TYR A 80 -9.47 3.21 5.98
CA TYR A 80 -10.03 2.18 5.11
C TYR A 80 -11.54 2.37 4.98
N ILE A 81 -12.13 1.87 3.89
CA ILE A 81 -13.58 1.90 3.65
C ILE A 81 -14.14 0.49 3.73
N SER A 82 -15.40 0.33 4.13
CA SER A 82 -16.05 -0.99 4.09
C SER A 82 -16.26 -1.44 2.65
N TYR A 83 -16.17 -2.75 2.40
CA TYR A 83 -16.49 -3.31 1.09
C TYR A 83 -17.94 -2.99 0.66
N ALA A 84 -18.89 -2.99 1.60
CA ALA A 84 -20.27 -2.59 1.32
C ALA A 84 -20.36 -1.16 0.74
N ALA A 85 -19.66 -0.20 1.38
CA ALA A 85 -19.61 1.19 0.91
C ALA A 85 -18.88 1.35 -0.44
N PHE A 86 -17.84 0.54 -0.69
CA PHE A 86 -17.18 0.52 -2.00
C PHE A 86 -18.10 -0.06 -3.09
N LYS A 87 -18.82 -1.14 -2.78
CA LYS A 87 -19.74 -1.81 -3.70
C LYS A 87 -20.95 -0.92 -4.06
N SER A 88 -21.43 -0.09 -3.14
CA SER A 88 -22.52 0.86 -3.42
C SER A 88 -22.12 2.02 -4.32
N LEU A 89 -20.82 2.34 -4.45
CA LEU A 89 -20.35 3.31 -5.46
C LEU A 89 -20.63 2.82 -6.89
N GLY A 90 -20.60 1.50 -7.13
CA GLY A 90 -20.84 0.91 -8.44
C GLY A 90 -19.74 1.15 -9.48
N LYS A 91 -18.67 1.87 -9.11
CA LYS A 91 -17.55 2.27 -9.96
C LYS A 91 -16.30 2.51 -9.12
N LEU A 92 -15.14 2.51 -9.76
CA LEU A 92 -13.92 2.99 -9.12
C LEU A 92 -14.03 4.52 -8.93
N PRO A 93 -13.81 5.05 -7.72
CA PRO A 93 -13.98 6.47 -7.47
C PRO A 93 -12.94 7.27 -8.25
N LYS A 94 -13.36 8.44 -8.74
CA LYS A 94 -12.51 9.35 -9.50
C LYS A 94 -11.93 10.41 -8.56
N PRO A 95 -10.60 10.61 -8.52
CA PRO A 95 -9.99 11.61 -7.64
C PRO A 95 -10.58 13.00 -7.85
N ASN A 96 -10.90 13.34 -9.09
CA ASN A 96 -11.41 14.64 -9.54
C ASN A 96 -12.92 14.79 -9.44
N SER A 97 -13.62 13.78 -8.91
CA SER A 97 -15.03 13.89 -8.59
C SER A 97 -15.17 14.31 -7.13
N THR A 98 -15.65 15.54 -6.89
CA THR A 98 -15.95 16.01 -5.53
C THR A 98 -16.93 15.07 -4.82
N GLU A 99 -17.97 14.61 -5.52
CA GLU A 99 -18.96 13.66 -5.00
C GLU A 99 -18.32 12.34 -4.56
N ASP A 100 -17.49 11.73 -5.42
CA ASP A 100 -16.83 10.46 -5.08
C ASP A 100 -15.90 10.64 -3.86
N MET A 101 -15.15 11.74 -3.81
CA MET A 101 -14.21 12.01 -2.71
C MET A 101 -14.91 12.39 -1.40
N GLU A 102 -16.03 13.12 -1.44
CA GLU A 102 -16.88 13.38 -0.26
C GLU A 102 -17.47 12.09 0.28
N TYR A 103 -18.05 11.27 -0.58
CA TYR A 103 -18.58 9.96 -0.20
C TYR A 103 -17.51 9.08 0.45
N LEU A 104 -16.30 9.04 -0.12
CA LEU A 104 -15.19 8.30 0.46
C LEU A 104 -14.77 8.85 1.83
N ARG A 105 -14.73 10.17 2.02
CA ARG A 105 -14.41 10.78 3.31
C ARG A 105 -15.44 10.44 4.38
N GLU A 106 -16.73 10.45 4.03
CA GLU A 106 -17.82 10.11 4.95
C GLU A 106 -17.79 8.64 5.39
N HIS A 107 -17.35 7.74 4.48
CA HIS A 107 -17.30 6.30 4.74
C HIS A 107 -15.92 5.80 5.19
N ALA A 108 -14.90 6.67 5.20
CA ALA A 108 -13.56 6.35 5.66
C ALA A 108 -13.55 6.17 7.18
N LYS A 109 -13.11 4.98 7.62
CA LYS A 109 -12.89 4.70 9.04
C LYS A 109 -11.42 4.94 9.40
N PRO A 110 -11.13 5.53 10.57
CA PRO A 110 -9.77 5.67 11.05
C PRO A 110 -9.14 4.30 11.31
N GLY A 111 -7.82 4.23 11.15
CA GLY A 111 -7.01 3.03 11.32
C GLY A 111 -6.99 2.44 12.72
N ALA A 112 -7.38 3.22 13.74
CA ALA A 112 -7.47 2.77 15.12
C ALA A 112 -8.60 1.77 15.29
N ALA A 113 -8.33 0.66 16.00
CA ALA A 113 -9.40 -0.22 16.45
C ALA A 113 -10.12 0.44 17.65
N HIS A 114 -11.18 1.21 17.40
CA HIS A 114 -12.26 1.43 18.38
C HIS A 114 -13.29 0.31 18.14
N GLU A 115 -13.72 -0.55 19.07
CA GLU A 115 -13.69 -0.59 20.53
C GLU A 115 -13.39 -2.01 21.06
N PRO A 116 -12.86 -2.17 22.29
CA PRO A 116 -12.65 -3.47 22.93
C PRO A 116 -13.93 -4.31 23.16
N GLU A 117 -15.12 -3.74 22.98
CA GLU A 117 -16.39 -4.44 23.21
C GLU A 117 -16.74 -5.48 22.14
N ASN A 118 -16.08 -5.46 20.97
CA ASN A 118 -16.32 -6.44 19.90
C ASN A 118 -15.02 -6.96 19.24
N ALA A 119 -14.08 -7.46 20.07
CA ALA A 119 -12.89 -8.17 19.59
C ALA A 119 -13.20 -9.34 18.60
N ALA A 120 -14.44 -9.82 18.59
CA ALA A 120 -14.94 -10.85 17.65
C ALA A 120 -15.08 -10.39 16.19
N ARG A 121 -14.97 -9.09 15.87
CA ARG A 121 -15.16 -8.54 14.51
C ARG A 121 -14.02 -7.62 14.07
N SER A 122 -12.78 -8.05 14.28
CA SER A 122 -11.62 -7.31 13.79
C SER A 122 -11.67 -7.12 12.27
N PRO A 123 -11.36 -5.91 11.75
CA PRO A 123 -11.46 -5.61 10.33
C PRO A 123 -10.40 -6.37 9.53
N TYR A 124 -10.84 -7.08 8.50
CA TYR A 124 -9.98 -7.72 7.52
C TYR A 124 -9.74 -6.74 6.37
N VAL A 125 -8.57 -6.11 6.36
CA VAL A 125 -8.25 -5.04 5.41
C VAL A 125 -7.50 -5.61 4.22
N VAL A 126 -8.06 -5.42 3.03
CA VAL A 126 -7.46 -5.76 1.75
C VAL A 126 -6.80 -4.53 1.14
N PHE A 127 -5.53 -4.67 0.77
CA PHE A 127 -4.82 -3.74 -0.09
C PHE A 127 -4.96 -4.22 -1.53
N PHE A 128 -5.56 -3.41 -2.40
CA PHE A 128 -5.55 -3.69 -3.84
C PHE A 128 -4.34 -3.03 -4.48
N SER A 129 -3.48 -3.84 -5.08
CA SER A 129 -2.45 -3.34 -5.99
C SER A 129 -2.92 -3.52 -7.42
N TYR A 130 -2.98 -2.42 -8.17
CA TYR A 130 -3.56 -2.41 -9.51
C TYR A 130 -2.95 -1.29 -10.35
N GLU A 131 -3.18 -1.36 -11.67
CA GLU A 131 -2.66 -0.38 -12.60
C GLU A 131 -3.40 0.96 -12.51
N TRP A 132 -2.69 2.07 -12.68
CA TRP A 132 -3.32 3.30 -13.13
C TRP A 132 -3.38 3.32 -14.65
N ARG A 133 -4.54 2.97 -15.23
CA ARG A 133 -4.75 2.89 -16.68
C ARG A 133 -4.83 4.26 -17.34
N GLY A 134 -3.79 5.07 -17.20
CA GLY A 134 -3.75 6.45 -17.68
C GLY A 134 -3.00 6.68 -18.98
N LYS A 135 -2.57 5.65 -19.75
CA LYS A 135 -1.68 5.90 -20.90
C LYS A 135 -1.98 5.25 -22.25
N THR A 136 -2.89 4.29 -22.38
CA THR A 136 -3.06 3.63 -23.70
C THR A 136 -4.45 3.69 -24.30
N SER A 137 -5.49 4.10 -23.57
CA SER A 137 -6.85 4.18 -24.14
C SER A 137 -7.85 5.05 -23.39
N VAL A 138 -7.43 5.74 -22.32
CA VAL A 138 -8.33 6.46 -21.41
C VAL A 138 -7.75 7.86 -21.12
N PRO A 139 -8.57 8.93 -21.10
CA PRO A 139 -8.08 10.28 -20.80
C PRO A 139 -7.32 10.36 -19.47
N TYR A 140 -6.35 11.28 -19.42
CA TYR A 140 -5.55 11.56 -18.22
C TYR A 140 -6.45 11.74 -16.98
N GLY A 141 -6.30 10.87 -15.98
CA GLY A 141 -7.07 10.90 -14.74
C GLY A 141 -8.15 9.82 -14.59
N GLU A 142 -8.45 9.05 -15.64
CA GLU A 142 -9.34 7.89 -15.52
C GLU A 142 -8.54 6.66 -15.04
N ARG A 143 -8.94 6.12 -13.87
CA ARG A 143 -8.25 5.00 -13.24
C ARG A 143 -8.75 3.65 -13.73
N ASP A 144 -10.02 3.59 -14.12
CA ASP A 144 -10.64 2.43 -14.73
C ASP A 144 -10.88 2.68 -16.22
N ASP A 145 -11.04 1.61 -17.00
CA ASP A 145 -11.48 1.74 -18.38
C ASP A 145 -12.98 2.05 -18.47
N SER A 146 -13.44 2.44 -19.66
CA SER A 146 -14.87 2.75 -19.92
C SER A 146 -15.81 1.57 -19.65
N LYS A 147 -15.29 0.35 -19.47
CA LYS A 147 -16.05 -0.86 -19.14
C LYS A 147 -16.08 -1.15 -17.64
N GLY A 148 -15.41 -0.34 -16.80
CA GLY A 148 -15.34 -0.51 -15.35
C GLY A 148 -14.61 -1.79 -14.94
N SER A 149 -13.61 -2.19 -15.73
CA SER A 149 -13.02 -3.51 -15.57
C SER A 149 -12.23 -3.68 -14.28
N GLN A 150 -11.54 -2.65 -13.78
CA GLN A 150 -10.82 -2.71 -12.51
C GLN A 150 -11.76 -2.81 -11.33
N TYR A 151 -12.80 -1.96 -11.29
CA TYR A 151 -13.85 -2.06 -10.28
C TYR A 151 -14.45 -3.46 -10.25
N LYS A 152 -14.84 -4.00 -11.41
CA LYS A 152 -15.35 -5.37 -11.54
C LYS A 152 -14.35 -6.42 -11.07
N GLY A 153 -13.06 -6.24 -11.38
CA GLY A 153 -11.99 -7.11 -10.90
C GLY A 153 -11.83 -7.09 -9.39
N MET A 154 -11.93 -5.93 -8.74
CA MET A 154 -11.90 -5.81 -7.28
C MET A 154 -13.10 -6.48 -6.64
N ILE A 155 -14.31 -6.27 -7.18
CA ILE A 155 -15.55 -6.93 -6.71
C ILE A 155 -15.41 -8.45 -6.81
N ASP A 156 -15.03 -8.95 -7.98
CA ASP A 156 -14.86 -10.38 -8.23
C ASP A 156 -13.78 -10.99 -7.31
N ALA A 157 -12.66 -10.30 -7.12
CA ALA A 157 -11.61 -10.75 -6.21
C ALA A 157 -12.08 -10.86 -4.74
N ILE A 158 -12.87 -9.90 -4.24
CA ILE A 158 -13.45 -10.00 -2.89
C ILE A 158 -14.48 -11.14 -2.82
N GLN A 159 -15.31 -11.31 -3.85
CA GLN A 159 -16.27 -12.42 -3.89
C GLN A 159 -15.57 -13.77 -3.86
N LEU A 160 -14.48 -13.93 -4.63
CA LEU A 160 -13.64 -15.12 -4.61
C LEU A 160 -12.96 -15.32 -3.25
N LEU A 161 -12.49 -14.24 -2.61
CA LEU A 161 -11.88 -14.28 -1.28
C LEU A 161 -12.88 -14.78 -0.21
N LEU A 162 -14.14 -14.33 -0.27
CA LEU A 162 -15.19 -14.70 0.69
C LEU A 162 -15.55 -16.19 0.63
N VAL A 163 -15.43 -16.83 -0.54
CA VAL A 163 -15.70 -18.26 -0.74
C VAL A 163 -14.43 -19.12 -0.72
N SER A 164 -13.27 -18.51 -0.49
CA SER A 164 -11.99 -19.21 -0.49
C SER A 164 -11.82 -20.07 0.76
N PRO A 165 -11.06 -21.17 0.66
CA PRO A 165 -10.80 -22.03 1.81
C PRO A 165 -9.95 -21.28 2.87
N PRO A 166 -10.11 -21.58 4.18
CA PRO A 166 -9.45 -20.85 5.26
C PRO A 166 -7.93 -20.79 5.16
N GLU A 167 -7.29 -21.77 4.51
CA GLU A 167 -5.85 -21.81 4.27
C GLU A 167 -5.36 -20.60 3.45
N LEU A 168 -6.22 -20.06 2.58
CA LEU A 168 -5.89 -18.91 1.74
C LEU A 168 -5.94 -17.59 2.52
N THR A 169 -6.82 -17.50 3.52
CA THR A 169 -7.15 -16.24 4.21
C THR A 169 -6.67 -16.17 5.65
N ASP A 170 -6.28 -17.32 6.24
CA ASP A 170 -5.95 -17.51 7.65
C ASP A 170 -7.07 -17.14 8.63
N THR A 171 -8.31 -17.13 8.13
CA THR A 171 -9.48 -16.74 8.92
C THR A 171 -10.63 -17.69 8.67
N THR A 172 -11.21 -18.19 9.76
CA THR A 172 -12.44 -18.99 9.71
C THR A 172 -13.63 -18.04 9.68
N ASN A 173 -14.55 -18.26 8.74
CA ASN A 173 -15.78 -17.46 8.59
C ASN A 173 -15.54 -15.98 8.25
N LEU A 174 -14.78 -15.71 7.19
CA LEU A 174 -14.71 -14.37 6.61
C LEU A 174 -16.06 -13.98 6.02
N SER A 175 -16.63 -12.88 6.50
CA SER A 175 -17.94 -12.39 6.09
C SER A 175 -17.83 -11.00 5.45
N GLU A 176 -18.81 -10.64 4.63
CA GLU A 176 -18.82 -9.39 3.86
C GLU A 176 -18.68 -8.14 4.76
N ASP A 177 -19.31 -8.15 5.95
CA ASP A 177 -19.25 -7.08 6.95
C ASP A 177 -17.88 -6.89 7.61
N ARG A 178 -16.98 -7.88 7.47
CA ARG A 178 -15.62 -7.82 7.99
C ARG A 178 -14.59 -7.36 6.95
N ILE A 179 -14.96 -7.26 5.67
CA ILE A 179 -14.05 -6.82 4.62
C ILE A 179 -13.99 -5.30 4.56
N PHE A 180 -12.77 -4.79 4.66
CA PHE A 180 -12.45 -3.39 4.44
C PHE A 180 -11.37 -3.29 3.36
N MET A 181 -11.32 -2.14 2.70
CA MET A 181 -10.42 -1.89 1.59
C MET A 181 -9.59 -0.66 1.91
N TRP A 182 -8.27 -0.78 1.76
CA TRP A 182 -7.43 0.38 1.56
C TRP A 182 -7.29 0.60 0.06
N LEU A 183 -7.65 1.81 -0.38
CA LEU A 183 -7.56 2.21 -1.78
C LEU A 183 -6.68 3.45 -1.86
N ASP A 184 -5.67 3.40 -2.71
CA ASP A 184 -4.79 4.53 -3.03
C ASP A 184 -5.57 5.77 -3.48
N VAL A 185 -6.71 5.61 -4.17
CA VAL A 185 -7.61 6.70 -4.57
C VAL A 185 -8.32 7.36 -3.40
N ALA A 186 -8.67 6.61 -2.37
CA ALA A 186 -9.35 7.12 -1.21
C ALA A 186 -8.38 7.66 -0.15
N SER A 187 -7.14 7.19 -0.19
CA SER A 187 -6.18 7.37 0.91
C SER A 187 -4.96 8.21 0.55
N ILE A 188 -4.70 8.48 -0.73
CA ILE A 188 -3.67 9.43 -1.16
C ILE A 188 -4.38 10.65 -1.71
N ASP A 189 -4.15 11.80 -1.11
CA ASP A 189 -4.71 13.06 -1.57
C ASP A 189 -3.95 13.53 -2.82
N GLN A 190 -4.57 13.31 -3.98
CA GLN A 190 -3.94 13.50 -5.29
C GLN A 190 -4.36 14.78 -5.99
N ILE A 191 -5.31 15.50 -5.41
CA ILE A 191 -5.82 16.75 -5.97
C ILE A 191 -5.43 17.93 -5.11
N ASN A 192 -5.21 17.70 -3.82
CA ASN A 192 -4.64 18.72 -2.98
C ASN A 192 -3.25 19.11 -3.49
N GLN A 193 -3.16 20.35 -3.98
CA GLN A 193 -1.94 20.97 -4.48
C GLN A 193 -1.10 21.56 -3.34
N GLU A 194 -1.53 21.45 -2.08
CA GLU A 194 -0.71 21.80 -0.93
C GLU A 194 0.61 21.01 -0.99
N PRO A 195 1.76 21.70 -0.90
CA PRO A 195 3.05 21.05 -0.93
C PRO A 195 3.16 19.92 0.10
N GLY A 196 3.52 18.72 -0.37
CA GLY A 196 3.72 17.54 0.46
C GLY A 196 2.46 16.74 0.80
N ALA A 197 1.24 17.18 0.44
CA ALA A 197 0.02 16.44 0.73
C ALA A 197 -0.01 15.04 0.07
N GLN A 198 0.34 14.97 -1.22
CA GLN A 198 0.51 13.72 -1.95
C GLN A 198 1.69 12.90 -1.42
N ASP A 199 2.80 13.56 -1.11
CA ASP A 199 4.04 12.89 -0.67
C ASP A 199 3.86 12.15 0.65
N ARG A 200 2.98 12.63 1.54
CA ARG A 200 2.62 11.92 2.79
C ARG A 200 1.97 10.58 2.52
N GLY A 201 1.01 10.52 1.60
CA GLY A 201 0.33 9.29 1.22
C GLY A 201 1.26 8.31 0.51
N VAL A 202 2.07 8.81 -0.43
CA VAL A 202 3.09 8.02 -1.13
C VAL A 202 4.15 7.48 -0.15
N SER A 203 4.59 8.31 0.80
CA SER A 203 5.53 7.90 1.85
C SER A 203 4.91 6.99 2.89
N ALA A 204 3.59 6.96 3.05
CA ALA A 204 2.94 6.00 3.93
C ALA A 204 2.78 4.62 3.28
N LEU A 205 2.94 4.49 1.95
CA LEU A 205 2.50 3.31 1.20
C LEU A 205 3.05 1.96 1.72
N PRO A 206 4.38 1.75 1.91
CA PRO A 206 4.87 0.53 2.56
C PRO A 206 4.34 0.30 3.97
N LEU A 207 4.17 1.38 4.75
CA LEU A 207 3.68 1.31 6.13
C LEU A 207 2.25 0.80 6.12
N VAL A 208 1.41 1.36 5.25
CA VAL A 208 0.03 0.91 5.01
C VAL A 208 -0.04 -0.55 4.61
N ILE A 209 0.81 -1.01 3.68
CA ILE A 209 0.81 -2.42 3.25
C ILE A 209 1.05 -3.35 4.45
N ALA A 210 1.96 -2.97 5.36
CA ALA A 210 2.21 -3.72 6.59
C ALA A 210 1.03 -3.77 7.55
N LEU A 211 0.07 -2.83 7.44
CA LEU A 211 -1.14 -2.77 8.26
C LEU A 211 -2.32 -3.57 7.67
N CYS A 212 -2.24 -4.01 6.41
CA CYS A 212 -3.29 -4.78 5.75
C CYS A 212 -3.14 -6.28 6.03
N ASN A 213 -4.25 -7.02 6.01
CA ASN A 213 -4.24 -8.48 6.14
C ASN A 213 -3.71 -9.14 4.87
N THR A 214 -4.22 -8.67 3.73
CA THR A 214 -3.98 -9.30 2.43
C THR A 214 -3.74 -8.24 1.39
N MET A 215 -2.76 -8.49 0.53
CA MET A 215 -2.62 -7.80 -0.76
C MET A 215 -3.26 -8.66 -1.84
N ILE A 216 -4.14 -8.05 -2.64
CA ILE A 216 -4.62 -8.63 -3.90
C ILE A 216 -4.07 -7.80 -5.05
N SER A 217 -3.23 -8.43 -5.86
CA SER A 217 -2.72 -7.88 -7.11
C SER A 217 -3.68 -8.18 -8.25
N LEU A 218 -4.23 -7.15 -8.90
CA LEU A 218 -4.98 -7.32 -10.14
C LEU A 218 -3.98 -7.43 -11.30
N VAL A 219 -3.64 -8.67 -11.67
CA VAL A 219 -2.53 -8.91 -12.59
C VAL A 219 -2.95 -8.87 -14.06
N ASP A 220 -2.08 -8.29 -14.86
CA ASP A 220 -2.05 -8.34 -16.32
C ASP A 220 -0.62 -8.69 -16.76
N ASP A 221 -0.40 -8.84 -18.07
CA ASP A 221 0.90 -9.24 -18.63
C ASP A 221 2.04 -8.26 -18.32
N THR A 222 1.71 -7.01 -17.99
CA THR A 222 2.66 -5.94 -17.71
C THR A 222 2.83 -5.64 -16.22
N TYR A 223 2.03 -6.27 -15.36
CA TYR A 223 1.88 -5.86 -13.95
C TYR A 223 3.22 -5.77 -13.21
N PHE A 224 4.03 -6.83 -13.30
CA PHE A 224 5.32 -6.92 -12.59
C PHE A 224 6.43 -6.09 -13.23
N ALA A 225 6.24 -5.59 -14.45
CA ALA A 225 7.17 -4.67 -15.07
C ALA A 225 7.01 -3.22 -14.57
N ARG A 226 5.97 -2.91 -13.77
CA ARG A 226 5.67 -1.55 -13.31
C ARG A 226 6.32 -1.27 -11.97
N ALA A 227 7.01 -0.13 -11.86
CA ALA A 227 7.85 0.18 -10.70
C ALA A 227 7.06 0.26 -9.38
N TRP A 228 5.93 0.95 -9.36
CA TRP A 228 5.08 1.07 -8.16
C TRP A 228 4.54 -0.30 -7.71
N CYS A 229 3.95 -1.06 -8.63
CA CYS A 229 3.49 -2.42 -8.34
C CYS A 229 4.63 -3.32 -7.83
N ALA A 230 5.81 -3.22 -8.42
CA ALA A 230 6.97 -4.01 -8.01
C ALA A 230 7.47 -3.66 -6.60
N VAL A 231 7.47 -2.37 -6.22
CA VAL A 231 7.76 -1.94 -4.83
C VAL A 231 6.74 -2.50 -3.85
N GLU A 232 5.45 -2.41 -4.16
CA GLU A 232 4.38 -2.93 -3.30
C GLU A 232 4.52 -4.43 -3.08
N VAL A 233 4.78 -5.19 -4.15
CA VAL A 233 5.06 -6.63 -4.07
C VAL A 233 6.31 -6.91 -3.24
N LEU A 234 7.38 -6.12 -3.37
CA LEU A 234 8.60 -6.28 -2.58
C LEU A 234 8.35 -6.05 -1.07
N VAL A 235 7.51 -5.07 -0.71
CA VAL A 235 7.06 -4.86 0.67
C VAL A 235 6.31 -6.10 1.15
N MET A 236 5.32 -6.56 0.39
CA MET A 236 4.51 -7.70 0.76
C MET A 236 5.35 -8.98 0.90
N GLN A 237 6.32 -9.21 0.01
CA GLN A 237 7.26 -10.33 0.10
C GLN A 237 8.02 -10.33 1.44
N SER A 238 8.46 -9.16 1.89
CA SER A 238 9.15 -9.01 3.17
C SER A 238 8.23 -9.37 4.33
N LEU A 239 6.95 -9.00 4.25
CA LEU A 239 5.92 -9.28 5.25
C LEU A 239 5.49 -10.75 5.29
N LEU A 240 5.38 -11.41 4.14
CA LEU A 240 5.05 -12.85 4.05
C LEU A 240 6.02 -13.72 4.86
N SER A 241 7.28 -13.30 5.00
CA SER A 241 8.30 -14.01 5.81
C SER A 241 7.98 -14.07 7.31
N TYR A 242 7.02 -13.27 7.79
CA TYR A 242 6.54 -13.27 9.17
C TYR A 242 5.29 -14.13 9.39
N GLY A 243 4.54 -14.45 8.33
CA GLY A 243 3.39 -15.35 8.36
C GLY A 243 2.03 -14.70 8.65
N HIS A 244 1.99 -13.40 8.94
CA HIS A 244 0.74 -12.68 9.28
C HIS A 244 -0.04 -12.15 8.07
N HIS A 245 0.60 -12.13 6.90
CA HIS A 245 0.05 -11.52 5.68
C HIS A 245 -0.22 -12.57 4.61
N ARG A 246 -1.06 -12.24 3.64
CA ARG A 246 -1.25 -13.03 2.42
C ARG A 246 -1.08 -12.16 1.17
N HIS A 247 -0.59 -12.77 0.10
CA HIS A 247 -0.48 -12.13 -1.21
C HIS A 247 -1.15 -13.02 -2.24
N LEU A 248 -2.21 -12.47 -2.84
CA LEU A 248 -3.02 -13.15 -3.83
C LEU A 248 -2.97 -12.38 -5.14
N GLU A 249 -3.10 -13.11 -6.24
CA GLU A 249 -3.24 -12.57 -7.59
C GLU A 249 -4.64 -12.85 -8.08
N HIS A 250 -5.32 -11.81 -8.54
CA HIS A 250 -6.55 -11.92 -9.32
C HIS A 250 -6.19 -11.96 -10.80
N GLN A 251 -6.42 -13.11 -11.41
CA GLN A 251 -6.17 -13.36 -12.83
C GLN A 251 -7.50 -13.36 -13.57
N ARG A 252 -7.64 -12.49 -14.58
CA ARG A 252 -8.81 -12.50 -15.45
C ARG A 252 -8.73 -13.68 -16.41
N LEU A 253 -9.81 -14.44 -16.49
CA LEU A 253 -9.93 -15.56 -17.42
C LEU A 253 -10.64 -15.08 -18.70
N ALA A 254 -9.94 -15.18 -19.82
CA ALA A 254 -10.46 -14.76 -21.12
C ALA A 254 -11.79 -15.47 -21.45
N GLY A 255 -12.80 -14.69 -21.85
CA GLY A 255 -14.12 -15.22 -22.23
C GLY A 255 -15.03 -15.58 -21.06
N THR A 256 -14.68 -15.24 -19.83
CA THR A 256 -15.51 -15.51 -18.65
C THR A 256 -15.80 -14.23 -17.85
N VAL A 257 -16.84 -14.27 -17.02
CA VAL A 257 -17.23 -13.16 -16.14
C VAL A 257 -16.41 -13.15 -14.84
N GLN A 258 -15.99 -14.33 -14.38
CA GLN A 258 -15.25 -14.51 -13.12
C GLN A 258 -13.77 -14.79 -13.39
N GLY A 259 -12.90 -14.17 -12.62
CA GLY A 259 -11.47 -14.46 -12.62
C GLY A 259 -11.14 -15.67 -11.74
N ARG A 260 -9.85 -15.76 -11.40
CA ARG A 260 -9.33 -16.71 -10.43
C ARG A 260 -8.48 -15.97 -9.41
N LEU A 261 -8.59 -16.38 -8.15
CA LEU A 261 -7.72 -15.92 -7.07
C LEU A 261 -6.71 -17.02 -6.75
N VAL A 262 -5.42 -16.70 -6.81
CA VAL A 262 -4.33 -17.66 -6.52
C VAL A 262 -3.29 -17.04 -5.58
N PRO A 263 -2.59 -17.81 -4.76
CA PRO A 263 -1.37 -17.32 -4.09
C PRO A 263 -0.37 -16.80 -5.13
N SER A 264 0.28 -15.66 -4.86
CA SER A 264 1.36 -15.17 -5.72
C SER A 264 2.60 -16.05 -5.55
N ASP A 265 3.09 -16.62 -6.65
CA ASP A 265 4.35 -17.37 -6.73
C ASP A 265 5.47 -16.59 -7.45
N ARG A 266 5.13 -15.45 -8.06
CA ARG A 266 6.01 -14.59 -8.87
C ARG A 266 6.87 -13.61 -8.06
N LEU A 267 6.94 -13.82 -6.75
CA LEU A 267 7.69 -12.98 -5.80
C LEU A 267 9.19 -12.87 -6.11
N ALA A 268 9.76 -13.83 -6.83
CA ALA A 268 11.17 -13.79 -7.21
C ALA A 268 11.48 -12.74 -8.29
N GLU A 269 10.48 -12.31 -9.07
CA GLU A 269 10.68 -11.45 -10.25
C GLU A 269 11.02 -9.98 -9.91
N VAL A 270 10.69 -9.54 -8.68
CA VAL A 270 10.77 -8.13 -8.25
C VAL A 270 11.87 -7.83 -7.23
N ARG A 271 12.80 -8.77 -7.00
CA ARG A 271 13.86 -8.60 -5.99
C ARG A 271 14.89 -7.54 -6.34
N ASP A 272 15.02 -7.17 -7.61
CA ASP A 272 16.02 -6.21 -8.09
C ASP A 272 15.51 -4.76 -8.16
N VAL A 273 14.29 -4.44 -7.72
CA VAL A 273 13.70 -3.09 -7.82
C VAL A 273 14.58 -2.02 -7.18
N ALA A 274 15.25 -2.32 -6.06
CA ALA A 274 16.10 -1.36 -5.35
C ALA A 274 17.41 -1.02 -6.09
N VAL A 275 17.87 -1.89 -6.99
CA VAL A 275 19.18 -1.82 -7.66
C VAL A 275 19.07 -1.68 -9.18
N ASN A 276 17.95 -2.07 -9.76
CA ASN A 276 17.66 -2.10 -11.19
C ASN A 276 16.31 -1.43 -11.49
N ASP A 277 16.10 -0.24 -10.91
CA ASP A 277 14.89 0.56 -11.13
C ASP A 277 14.66 0.94 -12.61
N MET A 278 15.72 0.92 -13.43
CA MET A 278 15.68 1.12 -14.88
C MET A 278 14.92 0.03 -15.65
N LYS A 279 14.88 -1.21 -15.12
CA LYS A 279 14.10 -2.32 -15.68
C LYS A 279 12.59 -2.07 -15.61
N TYR A 280 12.17 -1.25 -14.64
CA TYR A 280 10.77 -1.07 -14.31
C TYR A 280 10.18 0.19 -14.98
N LEU A 281 9.00 0.02 -15.55
CA LEU A 281 8.25 1.08 -16.20
C LEU A 281 7.73 2.08 -15.17
N LEU A 282 7.98 3.36 -15.43
CA LEU A 282 7.51 4.49 -14.63
C LEU A 282 6.50 5.31 -15.42
N THR A 283 5.39 5.65 -14.78
CA THR A 283 4.43 6.62 -15.35
C THR A 283 5.03 8.03 -15.35
N LYS A 284 5.78 8.36 -14.29
CA LYS A 284 6.45 9.65 -14.05
C LYS A 284 7.93 9.41 -13.77
N PRO A 285 8.87 9.93 -14.58
CA PRO A 285 10.31 9.76 -14.34
C PRO A 285 10.77 10.23 -12.96
N GLU A 286 10.14 11.28 -12.42
CA GLU A 286 10.43 11.86 -11.11
C GLU A 286 10.18 10.90 -9.93
N ASP A 287 9.29 9.89 -10.10
CA ASP A 287 9.00 8.91 -9.04
C ASP A 287 10.18 7.98 -8.74
N ARG A 288 11.19 7.92 -9.62
CA ARG A 288 12.30 6.95 -9.53
C ARG A 288 13.03 7.01 -8.20
N ALA A 289 13.31 8.21 -7.68
CA ALA A 289 13.99 8.37 -6.40
C ALA A 289 13.17 7.79 -5.25
N SER A 290 11.86 8.03 -5.24
CA SER A 290 10.93 7.46 -4.27
C SER A 290 10.83 5.94 -4.40
N ILE A 291 10.72 5.39 -5.60
CA ILE A 291 10.72 3.93 -5.84
C ILE A 291 11.95 3.28 -5.24
N ARG A 292 13.14 3.78 -5.58
CA ARG A 292 14.40 3.24 -5.08
C ARG A 292 14.50 3.34 -3.56
N PHE A 293 14.08 4.48 -3.01
CA PHE A 293 14.04 4.71 -1.57
C PHE A 293 13.17 3.67 -0.86
N LEU A 294 11.92 3.52 -1.30
CA LEU A 294 10.92 2.65 -0.69
C LEU A 294 11.33 1.17 -0.83
N ALA A 295 11.86 0.78 -1.99
CA ALA A 295 12.38 -0.57 -2.21
C ALA A 295 13.45 -0.94 -1.18
N ARG A 296 14.42 -0.04 -0.93
CA ARG A 296 15.45 -0.24 0.09
C ARG A 296 14.87 -0.33 1.50
N GLN A 297 13.89 0.51 1.85
CA GLN A 297 13.24 0.42 3.17
C GLN A 297 12.51 -0.91 3.35
N SER A 298 11.97 -1.47 2.27
CA SER A 298 11.26 -2.76 2.26
C SER A 298 12.22 -3.93 2.51
N GLU A 299 13.38 -3.94 1.84
CA GLU A 299 14.43 -4.96 2.05
C GLU A 299 14.99 -4.96 3.49
N LEU A 300 14.95 -3.81 4.16
CA LEU A 300 15.34 -3.73 5.57
C LEU A 300 14.29 -4.37 6.49
N LEU A 301 13.02 -4.46 6.08
CA LEU A 301 11.94 -5.08 6.85
C LEU A 301 11.98 -6.62 6.77
N ALA A 302 12.56 -7.19 5.71
CA ALA A 302 12.65 -8.63 5.52
C ALA A 302 13.36 -9.33 6.70
N ARG A 303 12.86 -10.51 7.08
CA ARG A 303 13.51 -11.35 8.09
C ARG A 303 14.85 -11.85 7.57
N ASP A 304 15.88 -11.88 8.43
CA ASP A 304 17.28 -12.18 8.04
C ASP A 304 17.48 -13.55 7.33
N VAL A 305 16.49 -14.43 7.36
CA VAL A 305 16.48 -15.72 6.64
C VAL A 305 16.54 -15.52 5.12
N LEU A 306 15.96 -14.43 4.57
CA LEU A 306 16.02 -14.13 3.13
C LEU A 306 17.36 -13.54 2.68
N ARG A 307 18.20 -13.06 3.60
CA ARG A 307 19.54 -12.51 3.28
C ARG A 307 20.62 -13.58 3.08
N LYS A 308 20.34 -14.83 3.43
CA LYS A 308 21.30 -15.95 3.35
C LYS A 308 21.22 -16.77 2.05
N VAL A 309 20.39 -16.37 1.09
CA VAL A 309 20.29 -17.01 -0.24
C VAL A 309 20.87 -16.10 -1.31
N THR A 310 22.04 -15.51 -1.01
CA THR A 310 22.89 -14.80 -1.95
C THR A 310 24.26 -15.42 -1.92
#